data_AF-A0A1M6WD28-F1
#
_entry.id   AF-A0A1M6WD28-F1
#
_cell.length_a   1.000
_cell.length_b   1.000
_cell.length_c   1.000
_cell.angle_alpha   90.00
_cell.angle_beta   90.00
_cell.angle_gamma   90.00
#
_symmetry.space_group_name_H-M   'P 1'
#
loop_
_entity.id
_entity.type
_entity.pdbx_description
1 polymer ?
#
loop_
_entity_poly.entity_id
_entity_poly.type
_entity_poly.pdbx_seq_one_letter_code
_entity_poly.pdbx_strand_id
1 'polypeptide(L)'
;MRKNAKKATKRTCSMALAAVLAFAPVTVFGATDTANHWANAVISDWESKGLIKGYEDGTFKPDNSVSRAEFVTMMNNVLKNDAEGTVSFTDVKETDWFYQAVAAAVNAGYCNGYEDGTFKPSATISRAEAAVMIANAMGLEQDAAGAEGFSDEIPVWAVGSVGAVVKAGYMSGYPDGTFGAAKSITRAEAVSSLNRVLTQNDETVAATEVVLTEKEAVLEDQVVAGNVVIDSTVEKATLRDVEIQGDLVIRCAEDDKVVLDNVTVKGRIIIEKTGVEVSFSGKTDVKEVQVGAVCELTADDFEGSIDTVRITKEVAEKGDVVIDVPVDEVIVEKKASVKVKENVDTIQIAEDAEGSELDIAKDVVVDLVKADGKVEISGDGTVKKLEANADGITYHRDVTINKTEVASGVEAPTVVDDYVSGGGGSSLLRNIL
;
A
#
# COMPACT_ATOMS: atom_id res chain seq x y z
N MET A 1 42.47 -13.79 -92.92
CA MET A 1 42.25 -15.13 -92.32
C MET A 1 42.16 -15.01 -90.80
N ARG A 2 41.70 -16.07 -90.12
CA ARG A 2 41.28 -16.15 -88.70
C ARG A 2 42.33 -15.71 -87.64
N LYS A 3 41.82 -15.11 -86.53
CA LYS A 3 42.21 -15.30 -85.09
C LYS A 3 43.67 -14.93 -84.69
N ASN A 4 44.08 -14.60 -83.45
CA ASN A 4 43.53 -14.50 -82.07
C ASN A 4 44.50 -13.57 -81.25
N ALA A 5 44.29 -13.14 -79.99
CA ALA A 5 43.11 -12.70 -79.23
C ALA A 5 43.51 -12.24 -77.80
N LYS A 6 42.85 -11.18 -77.25
CA LYS A 6 42.75 -10.79 -75.82
C LYS A 6 44.01 -10.40 -74.99
N LYS A 7 43.98 -9.19 -74.41
CA LYS A 7 43.89 -9.00 -72.94
C LYS A 7 43.40 -7.58 -72.60
N ALA A 8 42.46 -7.47 -71.66
CA ALA A 8 41.97 -6.21 -71.12
C ALA A 8 42.34 -6.12 -69.63
N THR A 9 42.95 -5.01 -69.23
CA THR A 9 43.37 -4.78 -67.84
C THR A 9 42.35 -3.91 -67.12
N LYS A 10 41.53 -4.52 -66.25
CA LYS A 10 40.69 -3.76 -65.31
C LYS A 10 41.59 -3.13 -64.23
N ARG A 11 41.39 -1.85 -63.94
CA ARG A 11 41.89 -1.23 -62.70
C ARG A 11 40.90 -1.47 -61.56
N THR A 12 41.46 -1.63 -60.36
CA THR A 12 40.78 -1.92 -59.10
C THR A 12 40.05 -0.70 -58.55
N CYS A 13 38.80 -0.89 -58.11
CA CYS A 13 38.20 -0.10 -57.04
C CYS A 13 38.01 -1.02 -55.84
N SER A 14 38.62 -0.66 -54.71
CA SER A 14 38.41 -1.35 -53.43
C SER A 14 37.07 -0.92 -52.84
N MET A 15 36.22 -1.89 -52.48
CA MET A 15 35.01 -1.63 -51.70
C MET A 15 35.16 -2.37 -50.38
N ALA A 16 35.26 -1.62 -49.27
CA ALA A 16 35.26 -2.20 -47.93
C ALA A 16 33.81 -2.57 -47.57
N LEU A 17 33.56 -3.85 -47.31
CA LEU A 17 32.24 -4.34 -46.90
C LEU A 17 32.09 -4.15 -45.38
N ALA A 18 31.50 -3.04 -44.97
CA ALA A 18 31.05 -2.86 -43.59
C ALA A 18 29.75 -3.67 -43.38
N ALA A 19 29.85 -4.78 -42.65
CA ALA A 19 28.67 -5.54 -42.23
C ALA A 19 27.98 -4.79 -41.08
N VAL A 20 26.93 -4.03 -41.42
CA VAL A 20 26.04 -3.43 -40.41
C VAL A 20 25.17 -4.54 -39.83
N LEU A 21 25.48 -4.97 -38.61
CA LEU A 21 24.54 -5.72 -37.78
C LEU A 21 23.38 -4.80 -37.42
N ALA A 22 22.29 -4.90 -38.18
CA ALA A 22 21.03 -4.26 -37.83
C ALA A 22 20.46 -4.98 -36.59
N PHE A 23 20.69 -4.40 -35.42
CA PHE A 23 19.84 -4.66 -34.27
C PHE A 23 18.43 -4.23 -34.66
N ALA A 24 17.54 -5.20 -34.86
CA ALA A 24 16.11 -4.89 -34.93
C ALA A 24 15.73 -4.25 -33.58
N PRO A 25 14.97 -3.13 -33.59
CA PRO A 25 14.49 -2.56 -32.34
C PRO A 25 13.62 -3.60 -31.64
N VAL A 26 13.93 -3.90 -30.38
CA VAL A 26 13.01 -4.64 -29.52
C VAL A 26 11.80 -3.73 -29.35
N THR A 27 10.71 -4.07 -30.02
CA THR A 27 9.42 -3.41 -29.84
C THR A 27 8.91 -3.77 -28.46
N VAL A 28 9.05 -2.84 -27.52
CA VAL A 28 8.35 -2.87 -26.24
C VAL A 28 6.86 -2.69 -26.56
N PHE A 29 6.14 -3.81 -26.62
CA PHE A 29 4.69 -3.82 -26.74
C PHE A 29 4.12 -3.58 -25.34
N GLY A 30 3.67 -2.35 -25.07
CA GLY A 30 2.92 -2.06 -23.85
C GLY A 30 1.47 -2.54 -24.00
N ALA A 31 1.02 -3.39 -23.07
CA ALA A 31 -0.31 -3.99 -23.12
C ALA A 31 -1.43 -2.97 -22.82
N THR A 32 -2.24 -2.65 -23.84
CA THR A 32 -3.24 -1.56 -23.78
C THR A 32 -4.40 -1.82 -22.81
N ASP A 33 -4.64 -3.08 -22.45
CA ASP A 33 -5.70 -3.53 -21.54
C ASP A 33 -5.30 -3.49 -20.06
N THR A 34 -4.05 -3.13 -19.75
CA THR A 34 -3.57 -3.06 -18.37
C THR A 34 -3.61 -1.66 -17.76
N ALA A 35 -3.80 -0.60 -18.56
CA ALA A 35 -3.54 0.79 -18.13
C ALA A 35 -4.29 1.20 -16.85
N ASN A 36 -5.53 0.72 -16.68
CA ASN A 36 -6.39 1.05 -15.54
C ASN A 36 -6.58 -0.15 -14.58
N HIS A 37 -5.68 -1.14 -14.64
CA HIS A 37 -5.78 -2.37 -13.86
C HIS A 37 -4.87 -2.29 -12.61
N TRP A 38 -5.31 -2.76 -11.45
CA TRP A 38 -4.57 -2.64 -10.17
C TRP A 38 -3.13 -3.20 -10.23
N ALA A 39 -2.91 -4.25 -11.03
CA ALA A 39 -1.60 -4.86 -11.26
C ALA A 39 -0.73 -4.16 -12.34
N ASN A 40 -1.16 -3.02 -12.91
CA ASN A 40 -0.47 -2.35 -14.03
C ASN A 40 1.03 -2.12 -13.77
N ALA A 41 1.35 -1.59 -12.58
CA ALA A 41 2.73 -1.26 -12.22
C ALA A 41 3.63 -2.51 -12.22
N VAL A 42 3.16 -3.60 -11.60
CA VAL A 42 3.90 -4.87 -11.53
C VAL A 42 4.04 -5.50 -12.92
N ILE A 43 2.97 -5.51 -13.72
CA ILE A 43 2.99 -6.03 -15.10
C ILE A 43 3.99 -5.23 -15.95
N SER A 44 3.93 -3.90 -15.91
CA SER A 44 4.82 -3.01 -16.67
C SER A 44 6.29 -3.17 -16.27
N ASP A 45 6.57 -3.31 -14.96
CA ASP A 45 7.91 -3.62 -14.46
C ASP A 45 8.42 -4.96 -15.00
N TRP A 46 7.60 -6.01 -14.92
CA TRP A 46 7.94 -7.35 -15.42
C TRP A 46 8.12 -7.40 -16.94
N GLU A 47 7.31 -6.68 -17.72
CA GLU A 47 7.50 -6.51 -19.16
C GLU A 47 8.81 -5.77 -19.46
N SER A 48 9.14 -4.71 -18.71
CA SER A 48 10.39 -3.96 -18.88
C SER A 48 11.65 -4.78 -18.56
N LYS A 49 11.55 -5.68 -17.57
CA LYS A 49 12.59 -6.65 -17.19
C LYS A 49 12.64 -7.87 -18.12
N GLY A 50 11.66 -8.05 -18.99
CA GLY A 50 11.52 -9.22 -19.86
C GLY A 50 11.12 -10.51 -19.15
N LEU A 51 10.63 -10.42 -17.91
CA LEU A 51 10.16 -11.56 -17.10
C LEU A 51 8.81 -12.10 -17.58
N ILE A 52 8.03 -11.27 -18.28
CA ILE A 52 6.78 -11.67 -18.92
C ILE A 52 6.60 -10.98 -20.26
N LYS A 53 5.65 -11.49 -21.04
CA LYS A 53 5.18 -10.92 -22.30
C LYS A 53 3.65 -11.01 -22.35
N GLY A 54 3.02 -10.02 -22.97
CA GLY A 54 1.65 -10.11 -23.45
C GLY A 54 1.47 -11.13 -24.59
N TYR A 55 0.24 -11.25 -25.06
CA TYR A 55 -0.15 -12.10 -26.19
C TYR A 55 0.13 -11.42 -27.53
N GLU A 56 0.14 -12.20 -28.63
CA GLU A 56 0.39 -11.71 -29.99
C GLU A 56 -0.64 -10.66 -30.49
N ASP A 57 -1.80 -10.58 -29.84
CA ASP A 57 -2.84 -9.57 -30.12
C ASP A 57 -2.59 -8.20 -29.45
N GLY A 58 -1.48 -8.05 -28.71
CA GLY A 58 -1.09 -6.81 -28.04
C GLY A 58 -1.74 -6.59 -26.67
N THR A 59 -2.40 -7.60 -26.11
CA THR A 59 -3.03 -7.54 -24.78
C THR A 59 -2.29 -8.41 -23.77
N PHE A 60 -2.41 -8.08 -22.48
CA PHE A 60 -1.87 -8.90 -21.39
C PHE A 60 -2.91 -9.88 -20.82
N LYS A 61 -4.19 -9.51 -20.83
CA LYS A 61 -5.34 -10.23 -20.28
C LYS A 61 -5.17 -10.49 -18.77
N PRO A 62 -5.09 -9.43 -17.94
CA PRO A 62 -4.77 -9.56 -16.52
C PRO A 62 -5.76 -10.44 -15.75
N ASP A 63 -7.06 -10.31 -16.02
CA ASP A 63 -8.13 -11.08 -15.36
C ASP A 63 -8.30 -12.52 -15.87
N ASN A 64 -7.63 -12.90 -16.97
CA ASN A 64 -7.73 -14.27 -17.46
C ASN A 64 -7.00 -15.24 -16.52
N SER A 65 -7.61 -16.39 -16.23
CA SER A 65 -6.92 -17.47 -15.53
C SER A 65 -5.71 -17.99 -16.31
N VAL A 66 -4.61 -18.26 -15.61
CA VAL A 66 -3.39 -18.84 -16.23
C VAL A 66 -3.40 -20.36 -16.19
N SER A 67 -2.80 -20.96 -17.22
CA SER A 67 -2.56 -22.40 -17.27
C SER A 67 -1.39 -22.83 -16.37
N ARG A 68 -1.35 -24.11 -15.94
CA ARG A 68 -0.24 -24.67 -15.17
C ARG A 68 1.12 -24.48 -15.86
N ALA A 69 1.18 -24.59 -17.18
CA ALA A 69 2.39 -24.36 -17.96
C ALA A 69 2.85 -22.89 -17.94
N GLU A 70 1.91 -21.93 -18.06
CA GLU A 70 2.23 -20.51 -17.95
C GLU A 70 2.69 -20.14 -16.54
N PHE A 71 2.01 -20.62 -15.50
CA PHE A 71 2.41 -20.39 -14.10
C PHE A 71 3.83 -20.87 -13.82
N VAL A 72 4.15 -22.11 -14.21
CA VAL A 72 5.50 -22.66 -14.06
C VAL A 72 6.53 -21.87 -14.86
N THR A 73 6.18 -21.37 -16.05
CA THR A 73 7.09 -20.53 -16.85
C THR A 73 7.37 -19.18 -16.17
N MET A 74 6.35 -18.51 -15.63
CA MET A 74 6.53 -17.28 -14.86
C MET A 74 7.37 -17.51 -13.60
N MET A 75 7.16 -18.63 -12.91
CA MET A 75 7.95 -18.99 -11.72
C MET A 75 9.42 -19.23 -12.07
N ASN A 76 9.72 -19.97 -13.14
CA ASN A 76 11.11 -20.17 -13.60
C ASN A 76 11.80 -18.84 -13.94
N ASN A 77 11.08 -17.87 -14.52
CA ASN A 77 11.65 -16.55 -14.82
C ASN A 77 12.03 -15.78 -13.55
N VAL A 78 11.20 -15.84 -12.49
CA VAL A 78 11.51 -15.24 -11.17
C VAL A 78 12.70 -15.94 -10.51
N LEU A 79 12.72 -17.27 -10.52
CA LEU A 79 13.81 -18.08 -9.97
C LEU A 79 15.11 -18.00 -10.80
N LYS A 80 15.06 -17.41 -12.00
CA LYS A 80 16.12 -17.47 -13.03
C LYS A 80 16.54 -18.93 -13.33
N ASN A 81 15.57 -19.84 -13.30
CA ASN A 81 15.76 -21.28 -13.49
C ASN A 81 15.61 -21.65 -14.96
N ASP A 82 16.72 -21.66 -15.69
CA ASP A 82 16.83 -22.06 -17.10
C ASP A 82 17.37 -23.49 -17.28
N ALA A 83 17.35 -24.29 -16.21
CA ALA A 83 17.94 -25.63 -16.19
C ALA A 83 17.24 -26.59 -17.18
N GLU A 84 17.94 -26.98 -18.24
CA GLU A 84 17.46 -28.01 -19.16
C GLU A 84 17.25 -29.36 -18.45
N GLY A 85 16.21 -30.08 -18.87
CA GLY A 85 15.84 -31.34 -18.26
C GLY A 85 15.05 -32.26 -19.17
N THR A 86 14.69 -33.42 -18.62
CA THR A 86 13.81 -34.39 -19.27
C THR A 86 12.69 -34.79 -18.33
N VAL A 87 11.46 -34.77 -18.82
CA VAL A 87 10.26 -35.27 -18.12
C VAL A 87 9.54 -36.28 -18.99
N SER A 88 8.65 -37.07 -18.37
CA SER A 88 7.94 -38.17 -19.03
C SER A 88 6.46 -38.20 -18.64
N PHE A 89 5.77 -37.08 -18.83
CA PHE A 89 4.31 -37.02 -18.73
C PHE A 89 3.67 -37.36 -20.08
N THR A 90 2.51 -38.03 -20.07
CA THR A 90 1.87 -38.50 -21.32
C THR A 90 1.32 -37.37 -22.21
N ASP A 91 1.19 -36.16 -21.66
CA ASP A 91 0.63 -34.96 -22.27
C ASP A 91 1.64 -33.81 -22.45
N VAL A 92 2.94 -34.09 -22.28
CA VAL A 92 4.03 -33.11 -22.45
C VAL A 92 5.09 -33.68 -23.40
N LYS A 93 5.26 -33.07 -24.58
CA LYS A 93 6.17 -33.52 -25.64
C LYS A 93 7.37 -32.58 -25.77
N GLU A 94 8.52 -33.11 -26.17
CA GLU A 94 9.75 -32.32 -26.40
C GLU A 94 9.59 -31.13 -27.36
N THR A 95 8.57 -31.17 -28.24
CA THR A 95 8.24 -30.10 -29.18
C THR A 95 7.33 -29.01 -28.62
N ASP A 96 6.77 -29.19 -27.43
CA ASP A 96 5.84 -28.23 -26.83
C ASP A 96 6.62 -27.07 -26.20
N TRP A 97 6.13 -25.84 -26.36
CA TRP A 97 6.85 -24.63 -25.93
C TRP A 97 7.16 -24.60 -24.42
N PHE A 98 6.37 -25.30 -23.61
CA PHE A 98 6.51 -25.41 -22.16
C PHE A 98 7.39 -26.58 -21.71
N TYR A 99 7.88 -27.45 -22.61
CA TYR A 99 8.58 -28.69 -22.21
C TYR A 99 9.74 -28.43 -21.24
N GLN A 100 10.63 -27.50 -21.59
CA GLN A 100 11.79 -27.18 -20.74
C GLN A 100 11.38 -26.47 -19.45
N ALA A 101 10.34 -25.61 -19.46
CA ALA A 101 9.83 -24.98 -18.25
C ALA A 101 9.27 -26.01 -17.26
N VAL A 102 8.50 -26.99 -17.76
CA VAL A 102 8.00 -28.12 -16.95
C VAL A 102 9.16 -28.97 -16.44
N ALA A 103 10.17 -29.26 -17.27
CA ALA A 103 11.33 -30.05 -16.87
C ALA A 103 12.18 -29.37 -15.78
N ALA A 104 12.48 -28.08 -15.97
CA ALA A 104 13.17 -27.24 -14.99
C ALA A 104 12.46 -27.23 -13.63
N ALA A 105 11.12 -27.11 -13.62
CA ALA A 105 10.33 -27.03 -12.39
C ALA A 105 10.20 -28.35 -11.62
N VAL A 106 10.09 -29.47 -12.36
CA VAL A 106 10.06 -30.81 -11.77
C VAL A 106 11.45 -31.18 -11.23
N ASN A 107 12.52 -30.86 -11.96
CA ASN A 107 13.89 -31.08 -11.51
C ASN A 107 14.27 -30.22 -10.30
N ALA A 108 13.74 -28.99 -10.21
CA ALA A 108 13.87 -28.13 -9.03
C ALA A 108 12.98 -28.58 -7.85
N GLY A 109 12.13 -29.61 -8.03
CA GLY A 109 11.34 -30.24 -6.97
C GLY A 109 10.10 -29.46 -6.52
N TYR A 110 9.83 -28.26 -7.06
CA TYR A 110 8.71 -27.43 -6.62
C TYR A 110 7.38 -27.78 -7.29
N CYS A 111 7.42 -28.51 -8.41
CA CYS A 111 6.25 -28.90 -9.18
C CYS A 111 6.23 -30.41 -9.44
N ASN A 112 5.04 -31.01 -9.48
CA ASN A 112 4.82 -32.42 -9.77
C ASN A 112 3.63 -32.61 -10.74
N GLY A 113 3.61 -33.74 -11.44
CA GLY A 113 2.45 -34.20 -12.20
C GLY A 113 1.40 -34.88 -11.31
N TYR A 114 0.30 -35.29 -11.92
CA TYR A 114 -0.79 -36.01 -11.28
C TYR A 114 -0.54 -37.53 -11.26
N GLU A 115 -1.24 -38.26 -10.38
CA GLU A 115 -1.15 -39.72 -10.25
C GLU A 115 -1.49 -40.50 -11.54
N ASP A 116 -2.23 -39.87 -12.45
CA ASP A 116 -2.60 -40.41 -13.77
C ASP A 116 -1.45 -40.36 -14.80
N GLY A 117 -0.29 -39.81 -14.44
CA GLY A 117 0.89 -39.68 -15.33
C GLY A 117 0.86 -38.45 -16.23
N THR A 118 -0.08 -37.52 -16.03
CA THR A 118 -0.19 -36.26 -16.77
C THR A 118 0.36 -35.07 -15.98
N PHE A 119 0.67 -33.98 -16.68
CA PHE A 119 0.99 -32.68 -16.08
C PHE A 119 -0.18 -31.67 -16.14
N LYS A 120 -1.08 -31.86 -17.12
CA LYS A 120 -2.22 -30.98 -17.47
C LYS A 120 -1.76 -29.56 -17.80
N PRO A 121 -0.81 -29.37 -18.76
CA PRO A 121 -0.16 -28.09 -19.01
C PRO A 121 -1.13 -26.98 -19.39
N SER A 122 -2.20 -27.31 -20.11
CA SER A 122 -3.23 -26.35 -20.56
C SER A 122 -4.42 -26.20 -19.59
N ALA A 123 -4.47 -26.94 -18.47
CA ALA A 123 -5.49 -26.73 -17.45
C ALA A 123 -5.16 -25.46 -16.66
N THR A 124 -6.19 -24.69 -16.28
CA THR A 124 -6.02 -23.55 -15.39
C THR A 124 -5.56 -24.02 -14.02
N ILE A 125 -4.56 -23.35 -13.45
CA ILE A 125 -4.05 -23.69 -12.12
C ILE A 125 -4.93 -23.07 -11.03
N SER A 126 -5.25 -23.84 -9.98
CA SER A 126 -5.97 -23.30 -8.81
C SER A 126 -5.02 -22.51 -7.89
N ARG A 127 -5.58 -21.61 -7.08
CA ARG A 127 -4.81 -20.86 -6.07
C ARG A 127 -4.14 -21.77 -5.05
N ALA A 128 -4.77 -22.87 -4.65
CA ALA A 128 -4.14 -23.88 -3.79
C ALA A 128 -2.93 -24.57 -4.47
N GLU A 129 -3.03 -24.90 -5.76
CA GLU A 129 -1.90 -25.47 -6.51
C GLU A 129 -0.76 -24.47 -6.68
N ALA A 130 -1.07 -23.20 -6.96
CA ALA A 130 -0.10 -22.11 -7.03
C ALA A 130 0.62 -21.89 -5.69
N ALA A 131 -0.11 -21.86 -4.58
CA ALA A 131 0.43 -21.75 -3.23
C ALA A 131 1.39 -22.90 -2.89
N VAL A 132 1.02 -24.15 -3.23
CA VAL A 132 1.91 -25.31 -3.04
C VAL A 132 3.19 -25.19 -3.87
N MET A 133 3.11 -24.76 -5.13
CA MET A 133 4.30 -24.56 -5.96
C MET A 133 5.22 -23.46 -5.42
N ILE A 134 4.66 -22.33 -4.97
CA ILE A 134 5.43 -21.24 -4.37
C ILE A 134 6.09 -21.69 -3.06
N ALA A 135 5.34 -22.33 -2.15
CA ALA A 135 5.87 -22.82 -0.88
C ALA A 135 7.04 -23.81 -1.09
N ASN A 136 6.88 -24.77 -2.01
CA ASN A 136 7.93 -25.75 -2.30
C ASN A 136 9.18 -25.09 -2.92
N ALA A 137 9.00 -24.14 -3.85
CA ALA A 137 10.12 -23.45 -4.49
C ALA A 137 10.93 -22.59 -3.52
N MET A 138 10.24 -21.96 -2.56
CA MET A 138 10.85 -21.14 -1.51
C MET A 138 11.30 -21.96 -0.29
N GLY A 139 11.07 -23.28 -0.28
CA GLY A 139 11.44 -24.15 0.84
C GLY A 139 10.73 -23.81 2.15
N LEU A 140 9.50 -23.27 2.10
CA LEU A 140 8.77 -22.86 3.28
C LEU A 140 8.36 -24.05 4.15
N GLU A 141 8.48 -23.90 5.47
CA GLU A 141 7.90 -24.84 6.42
C GLU A 141 6.35 -24.77 6.36
N GLN A 142 5.70 -25.93 6.45
CA GLN A 142 4.24 -26.03 6.44
C GLN A 142 3.64 -25.36 7.67
N ASP A 143 2.77 -24.38 7.46
CA ASP A 143 2.09 -23.63 8.53
C ASP A 143 0.58 -23.63 8.28
N ALA A 144 -0.14 -24.56 8.89
CA ALA A 144 -1.59 -24.62 8.79
C ALA A 144 -2.29 -23.53 9.62
N ALA A 145 -1.63 -22.98 10.66
CA ALA A 145 -2.20 -21.94 11.51
C ALA A 145 -2.34 -20.62 10.74
N GLY A 146 -1.39 -20.33 9.83
CA GLY A 146 -1.48 -19.21 8.89
C GLY A 146 -2.68 -19.24 7.94
N ALA A 147 -3.46 -20.33 7.91
CA ALA A 147 -4.67 -20.48 7.10
C ALA A 147 -5.97 -20.47 7.93
N GLU A 148 -5.91 -20.40 9.27
CA GLU A 148 -7.10 -20.49 10.15
C GLU A 148 -8.07 -19.30 10.02
N GLY A 149 -7.63 -18.18 9.45
CA GLY A 149 -8.45 -16.98 9.25
C GLY A 149 -9.41 -17.04 8.05
N PHE A 150 -9.32 -18.05 7.18
CA PHE A 150 -10.12 -18.12 5.96
C PHE A 150 -11.46 -18.83 6.15
N SER A 151 -12.50 -18.33 5.48
CA SER A 151 -13.88 -18.80 5.59
C SER A 151 -14.22 -19.98 4.65
N ASP A 152 -13.38 -20.29 3.66
CA ASP A 152 -13.55 -21.42 2.73
C ASP A 152 -12.79 -22.68 3.15
N GLU A 153 -13.26 -23.83 2.68
CA GLU A 153 -12.59 -25.12 2.91
C GLU A 153 -11.31 -25.21 2.07
N ILE A 154 -10.16 -25.00 2.71
CA ILE A 154 -8.84 -25.22 2.10
C ILE A 154 -8.50 -26.72 2.19
N PRO A 155 -8.18 -27.39 1.07
CA PRO A 155 -7.87 -28.82 1.09
C PRO A 155 -6.68 -29.17 1.99
N VAL A 156 -6.77 -30.31 2.69
CA VAL A 156 -5.74 -30.79 3.64
C VAL A 156 -4.34 -30.92 3.02
N TRP A 157 -4.25 -31.21 1.72
CA TRP A 157 -2.96 -31.29 1.00
C TRP A 157 -2.34 -29.92 0.70
N ALA A 158 -3.11 -28.84 0.80
CA ALA A 158 -2.70 -27.47 0.49
C ALA A 158 -2.58 -26.59 1.74
N VAL A 159 -3.36 -26.85 2.81
CA VAL A 159 -3.54 -25.93 3.94
C VAL A 159 -2.24 -25.45 4.59
N GLY A 160 -1.26 -26.34 4.77
CA GLY A 160 0.06 -25.97 5.32
C GLY A 160 0.88 -25.09 4.39
N SER A 161 0.83 -25.32 3.07
CA SER A 161 1.46 -24.44 2.08
C SER A 161 0.72 -23.10 1.94
N VAL A 162 -0.61 -23.10 2.04
CA VAL A 162 -1.42 -21.88 1.96
C VAL A 162 -1.09 -20.93 3.11
N GLY A 163 -1.15 -21.41 4.37
CA GLY A 163 -0.79 -20.57 5.49
C GLY A 163 0.70 -20.17 5.51
N ALA A 164 1.59 -21.01 4.96
CA ALA A 164 3.00 -20.66 4.77
C ALA A 164 3.19 -19.50 3.76
N VAL A 165 2.56 -19.53 2.57
CA VAL A 165 2.69 -18.43 1.60
C VAL A 165 1.98 -17.16 2.03
N VAL A 166 0.92 -17.27 2.84
CA VAL A 166 0.23 -16.12 3.45
C VAL A 166 1.12 -15.47 4.52
N LYS A 167 1.69 -16.27 5.42
CA LYS A 167 2.65 -15.81 6.44
C LYS A 167 3.94 -15.21 5.86
N ALA A 168 4.40 -15.73 4.72
CA ALA A 168 5.52 -15.15 3.98
C ALA A 168 5.13 -13.90 3.15
N GLY A 169 3.85 -13.52 3.10
CA GLY A 169 3.38 -12.38 2.30
C GLY A 169 3.50 -12.60 0.80
N TYR A 170 3.55 -13.84 0.31
CA TYR A 170 3.57 -14.14 -1.13
C TYR A 170 2.17 -14.18 -1.74
N MET A 171 1.14 -14.59 -0.98
CA MET A 171 -0.27 -14.60 -1.41
C MET A 171 -1.18 -14.08 -0.29
N SER A 172 -2.30 -13.46 -0.66
CA SER A 172 -3.36 -12.98 0.22
C SER A 172 -4.64 -13.82 0.10
N GLY A 173 -5.63 -13.58 0.97
CA GLY A 173 -7.01 -14.00 0.73
C GLY A 173 -7.75 -13.06 -0.23
N TYR A 174 -9.07 -13.15 -0.22
CA TYR A 174 -10.00 -12.25 -0.89
C TYR A 174 -10.85 -11.48 0.14
N PRO A 175 -11.44 -10.32 -0.23
CA PRO A 175 -12.32 -9.55 0.65
C PRO A 175 -13.59 -10.29 1.15
N ASP A 176 -13.98 -11.40 0.51
CA ASP A 176 -15.06 -12.29 0.98
C ASP A 176 -14.64 -13.19 2.17
N GLY A 177 -13.43 -12.99 2.70
CA GLY A 177 -12.81 -13.78 3.76
C GLY A 177 -12.30 -15.15 3.30
N THR A 178 -12.40 -15.49 2.01
CA THR A 178 -11.90 -16.77 1.46
C THR A 178 -10.45 -16.66 1.02
N PHE A 179 -9.66 -17.73 1.13
CA PHE A 179 -8.46 -17.87 0.31
C PHE A 179 -8.81 -18.13 -1.16
N GLY A 180 -9.98 -18.73 -1.39
CA GLY A 180 -10.46 -19.13 -2.70
C GLY A 180 -9.67 -20.32 -3.24
N ALA A 181 -9.41 -21.34 -2.40
CA ALA A 181 -8.49 -22.43 -2.69
C ALA A 181 -8.75 -23.12 -4.04
N ALA A 182 -10.02 -23.28 -4.40
CA ALA A 182 -10.47 -23.89 -5.66
C ALA A 182 -10.66 -22.89 -6.83
N LYS A 183 -10.60 -21.57 -6.60
CA LYS A 183 -10.67 -20.56 -7.67
C LYS A 183 -9.39 -20.66 -8.52
N SER A 184 -9.52 -20.52 -9.84
CA SER A 184 -8.35 -20.45 -10.75
C SER A 184 -7.64 -19.11 -10.59
N ILE A 185 -6.32 -19.11 -10.43
CA ILE A 185 -5.56 -17.86 -10.25
C ILE A 185 -5.54 -17.04 -11.55
N THR A 186 -5.77 -15.73 -11.47
CA THR A 186 -5.67 -14.83 -12.65
C THR A 186 -4.22 -14.56 -13.02
N ARG A 187 -3.99 -14.02 -14.22
CA ARG A 187 -2.64 -13.64 -14.67
C ARG A 187 -2.06 -12.51 -13.84
N ALA A 188 -2.89 -11.54 -13.45
CA ALA A 188 -2.51 -10.47 -12.54
C ALA A 188 -2.20 -11.00 -11.13
N GLU A 189 -3.06 -11.84 -10.55
CA GLU A 189 -2.81 -12.47 -9.25
C GLU A 189 -1.51 -13.29 -9.25
N ALA A 190 -1.27 -14.06 -10.32
CA ALA A 190 -0.06 -14.87 -10.47
C ALA A 190 1.19 -13.97 -10.54
N VAL A 191 1.21 -12.96 -11.40
CA VAL A 191 2.34 -12.03 -11.51
C VAL A 191 2.58 -11.28 -10.20
N SER A 192 1.53 -10.76 -9.55
CA SER A 192 1.67 -10.04 -8.28
C SER A 192 2.22 -10.95 -7.17
N SER A 193 1.73 -12.19 -7.08
CA SER A 193 2.23 -13.17 -6.09
C SER A 193 3.69 -13.55 -6.33
N LEU A 194 4.05 -13.80 -7.59
CA LEU A 194 5.42 -14.10 -7.98
C LEU A 194 6.35 -12.88 -7.91
N ASN A 195 5.82 -11.66 -7.99
CA ASN A 195 6.59 -10.45 -7.76
C ASN A 195 6.96 -10.29 -6.29
N ARG A 196 6.05 -10.62 -5.34
CA ARG A 196 6.37 -10.65 -3.90
C ARG A 196 7.48 -11.67 -3.60
N VAL A 197 7.52 -12.80 -4.32
CA VAL A 197 8.64 -13.75 -4.29
C VAL A 197 9.93 -13.11 -4.83
N LEU A 198 9.88 -12.41 -5.97
CA LEU A 198 11.05 -11.76 -6.56
C LEU A 198 11.63 -10.66 -5.64
N THR A 199 10.79 -9.78 -5.11
CA THR A 199 11.23 -8.61 -4.33
C THR A 199 11.75 -8.97 -2.94
N GLN A 200 11.29 -10.06 -2.33
CA GLN A 200 11.85 -10.54 -1.06
C GLN A 200 13.17 -11.32 -1.24
N ASN A 201 13.46 -11.85 -2.43
CA ASN A 201 14.73 -12.53 -2.73
C ASN A 201 15.86 -11.57 -3.14
N ASP A 202 15.53 -10.39 -3.69
CA ASP A 202 16.50 -9.31 -3.92
C ASP A 202 16.52 -8.34 -2.71
N GLU A 203 17.48 -8.48 -1.78
CA GLU A 203 17.74 -7.52 -0.68
C GLU A 203 18.10 -6.07 -1.16
N THR A 204 18.05 -5.82 -2.47
CA THR A 204 18.30 -4.51 -3.09
C THR A 204 17.32 -4.20 -4.23
N VAL A 205 16.02 -4.19 -3.95
CA VAL A 205 15.05 -3.51 -4.82
C VAL A 205 15.03 -2.02 -4.48
N ALA A 206 15.34 -1.16 -5.47
CA ALA A 206 15.11 0.27 -5.32
C ALA A 206 13.60 0.50 -5.17
N ALA A 207 13.20 1.14 -4.05
CA ALA A 207 11.81 1.42 -3.69
C ALA A 207 11.00 1.91 -4.91
N THR A 208 10.13 1.06 -5.45
CA THR A 208 9.25 1.41 -6.56
C THR A 208 8.11 2.25 -6.00
N GLU A 209 8.22 3.56 -6.15
CA GLU A 209 7.15 4.51 -5.84
C GLU A 209 5.97 4.28 -6.80
N VAL A 210 4.78 4.08 -6.23
CA VAL A 210 3.52 3.96 -6.96
C VAL A 210 2.83 5.32 -6.92
N VAL A 211 2.56 5.92 -8.08
CA VAL A 211 1.85 7.21 -8.17
C VAL A 211 0.46 6.98 -8.74
N LEU A 212 -0.56 7.32 -7.97
CA LEU A 212 -1.96 7.30 -8.38
C LEU A 212 -2.33 8.66 -8.97
N THR A 213 -2.83 8.69 -10.21
CA THR A 213 -3.17 9.93 -10.94
C THR A 213 -4.60 9.97 -11.48
N GLU A 214 -5.34 8.87 -11.42
CA GLU A 214 -6.72 8.79 -11.90
C GLU A 214 -7.69 9.46 -10.92
N LYS A 215 -8.73 10.13 -11.44
CA LYS A 215 -9.75 10.80 -10.63
C LYS A 215 -10.37 9.88 -9.57
N GLU A 216 -10.70 8.65 -9.97
CA GLU A 216 -11.08 7.57 -9.06
C GLU A 216 -9.98 6.52 -9.13
N ALA A 217 -9.01 6.60 -8.23
CA ALA A 217 -7.87 5.69 -8.17
C ALA A 217 -8.13 4.53 -7.21
N VAL A 218 -7.84 3.31 -7.67
CA VAL A 218 -8.02 2.07 -6.90
C VAL A 218 -6.72 1.27 -6.92
N LEU A 219 -6.21 0.92 -5.74
CA LEU A 219 -5.00 0.13 -5.55
C LEU A 219 -5.34 -1.03 -4.61
N GLU A 220 -5.37 -2.25 -5.13
CA GLU A 220 -5.79 -3.44 -4.38
C GLU A 220 -4.73 -4.54 -4.39
N ASP A 221 -4.81 -5.45 -3.41
CA ASP A 221 -4.15 -6.77 -3.40
C ASP A 221 -2.61 -6.73 -3.62
N GLN A 222 -1.86 -5.84 -2.97
CA GLN A 222 -0.41 -5.77 -3.21
C GLN A 222 0.47 -5.23 -2.08
N VAL A 223 1.74 -5.63 -2.11
CA VAL A 223 2.79 -5.05 -1.27
C VAL A 223 3.55 -4.03 -2.10
N VAL A 224 3.50 -2.77 -1.72
CA VAL A 224 4.27 -1.69 -2.35
C VAL A 224 5.60 -1.56 -1.63
N ALA A 225 6.69 -1.96 -2.30
CA ALA A 225 8.04 -1.94 -1.74
C ALA A 225 8.62 -0.52 -1.53
N GLY A 226 7.97 0.51 -2.07
CA GLY A 226 8.32 1.91 -1.90
C GLY A 226 7.19 2.74 -1.31
N ASN A 227 7.15 4.02 -1.66
CA ASN A 227 6.07 4.92 -1.29
C ASN A 227 4.83 4.68 -2.17
N VAL A 228 3.66 5.07 -1.66
CA VAL A 228 2.50 5.37 -2.51
C VAL A 228 2.28 6.88 -2.49
N VAL A 229 2.03 7.48 -3.64
CA VAL A 229 1.72 8.90 -3.80
C VAL A 229 0.35 9.01 -4.45
N ILE A 230 -0.59 9.63 -3.76
CA ILE A 230 -1.89 10.02 -4.31
C ILE A 230 -1.74 11.44 -4.84
N ASP A 231 -1.74 11.63 -6.17
CA ASP A 231 -1.53 12.94 -6.78
C ASP A 231 -2.74 13.88 -6.61
N SER A 232 -2.48 15.17 -6.78
CA SER A 232 -3.47 16.25 -6.88
C SER A 232 -4.51 16.14 -7.99
N THR A 233 -4.41 15.17 -8.90
CA THR A 233 -5.44 14.85 -9.91
C THR A 233 -6.46 13.82 -9.44
N VAL A 234 -6.25 13.19 -8.28
CA VAL A 234 -7.12 12.16 -7.71
C VAL A 234 -8.19 12.80 -6.82
N GLU A 235 -9.46 12.65 -7.20
CA GLU A 235 -10.63 13.15 -6.47
C GLU A 235 -11.11 12.13 -5.40
N LYS A 236 -10.89 10.85 -5.67
CA LYS A 236 -11.15 9.75 -4.75
C LYS A 236 -10.09 8.68 -4.88
N ALA A 237 -9.50 8.27 -3.77
CA ALA A 237 -8.61 7.12 -3.71
C ALA A 237 -9.22 5.99 -2.86
N THR A 238 -8.95 4.75 -3.24
CA THR A 238 -9.28 3.57 -2.42
C THR A 238 -8.11 2.60 -2.48
N LEU A 239 -7.49 2.38 -1.32
CA LEU A 239 -6.46 1.37 -1.12
C LEU A 239 -7.10 0.24 -0.30
N ARG A 240 -7.05 -1.00 -0.81
CA ARG A 240 -7.59 -2.18 -0.13
C ARG A 240 -6.62 -3.35 -0.13
N ASP A 241 -6.44 -4.03 1.00
CA ASP A 241 -5.52 -5.18 1.11
C ASP A 241 -4.09 -4.82 0.63
N VAL A 242 -3.62 -3.62 0.99
CA VAL A 242 -2.31 -3.07 0.58
C VAL A 242 -1.36 -2.97 1.77
N GLU A 243 -0.13 -3.47 1.62
CA GLU A 243 0.97 -3.20 2.55
C GLU A 243 1.98 -2.26 1.90
N ILE A 244 2.15 -1.06 2.46
CA ILE A 244 3.10 -0.04 1.99
C ILE A 244 4.34 -0.10 2.89
N GLN A 245 5.50 -0.45 2.32
CA GLN A 245 6.77 -0.49 3.04
C GLN A 245 7.36 0.91 3.27
N GLY A 246 7.07 1.87 2.39
CA GLY A 246 7.45 3.28 2.51
C GLY A 246 6.37 4.17 3.12
N ASP A 247 6.38 5.44 2.73
CA ASP A 247 5.37 6.45 3.12
C ASP A 247 4.16 6.45 2.16
N LEU A 248 2.97 6.76 2.66
CA LEU A 248 1.78 7.10 1.87
C LEU A 248 1.63 8.63 1.82
N VAL A 249 1.88 9.26 0.68
CA VAL A 249 1.81 10.71 0.50
C VAL A 249 0.50 11.10 -0.15
N ILE A 250 -0.30 11.94 0.52
CA ILE A 250 -1.64 12.34 0.10
C ILE A 250 -1.61 13.80 -0.37
N ARG A 251 -1.86 14.01 -1.67
CA ARG A 251 -1.83 15.33 -2.35
C ARG A 251 -3.13 15.71 -3.06
N CYS A 252 -4.23 15.02 -2.76
CA CYS A 252 -5.58 15.27 -3.27
C CYS A 252 -6.01 16.75 -3.14
N ALA A 253 -7.05 17.14 -3.87
CA ALA A 253 -7.67 18.44 -3.74
C ALA A 253 -8.57 18.55 -2.48
N GLU A 254 -9.28 19.68 -2.40
CA GLU A 254 -10.22 20.01 -1.32
C GLU A 254 -11.56 19.30 -1.57
N ASP A 255 -12.19 18.77 -0.51
CA ASP A 255 -13.37 17.89 -0.50
C ASP A 255 -13.14 16.44 -1.02
N ASP A 256 -11.89 16.04 -1.25
CA ASP A 256 -11.54 14.71 -1.75
C ASP A 256 -11.43 13.65 -0.63
N LYS A 257 -11.75 12.38 -0.97
CA LYS A 257 -11.76 11.25 -0.02
C LYS A 257 -10.75 10.16 -0.35
N VAL A 258 -9.93 9.80 0.63
CA VAL A 258 -9.04 8.63 0.62
C VAL A 258 -9.61 7.56 1.54
N VAL A 259 -9.84 6.35 1.02
CA VAL A 259 -10.30 5.18 1.79
C VAL A 259 -9.16 4.19 1.93
N LEU A 260 -8.88 3.75 3.16
CA LEU A 260 -7.87 2.75 3.52
C LEU A 260 -8.58 1.57 4.20
N ASP A 261 -8.61 0.42 3.53
CA ASP A 261 -9.39 -0.76 3.91
C ASP A 261 -8.47 -1.98 4.04
N ASN A 262 -8.24 -2.47 5.26
CA ASN A 262 -7.22 -3.49 5.55
C ASN A 262 -5.82 -3.11 5.01
N VAL A 263 -5.38 -1.87 5.26
CA VAL A 263 -4.11 -1.30 4.75
C VAL A 263 -3.06 -1.21 5.85
N THR A 264 -1.85 -1.72 5.61
CA THR A 264 -0.72 -1.52 6.53
C THR A 264 0.27 -0.50 5.98
N VAL A 265 0.59 0.55 6.73
CA VAL A 265 1.64 1.52 6.36
C VAL A 265 2.83 1.41 7.32
N LYS A 266 3.96 0.88 6.84
CA LYS A 266 5.16 0.66 7.66
C LYS A 266 5.96 1.93 7.91
N GLY A 267 5.91 2.86 6.96
CA GLY A 267 6.37 4.25 7.09
C GLY A 267 5.27 5.14 7.69
N ARG A 268 5.01 6.28 7.07
CA ARG A 268 4.08 7.31 7.55
C ARG A 268 3.02 7.66 6.51
N ILE A 269 1.84 8.06 6.95
CA ILE A 269 0.89 8.78 6.09
C ILE A 269 1.24 10.27 6.16
N ILE A 270 1.37 10.95 5.02
CA ILE A 270 1.76 12.37 4.95
C ILE A 270 0.68 13.15 4.21
N ILE A 271 -0.03 14.03 4.91
CA ILE A 271 -1.13 14.82 4.34
C ILE A 271 -0.61 16.22 3.98
N GLU A 272 -0.47 16.51 2.68
CA GLU A 272 0.12 17.75 2.18
C GLU A 272 -0.91 18.82 1.76
N LYS A 273 -2.21 18.50 1.81
CA LYS A 273 -3.30 19.33 1.26
C LYS A 273 -4.47 19.48 2.22
N THR A 274 -5.10 20.65 2.15
CA THR A 274 -6.25 21.01 3.00
C THR A 274 -7.54 20.44 2.42
N GLY A 275 -8.45 20.01 3.28
CA GLY A 275 -9.80 19.58 2.91
C GLY A 275 -9.91 18.12 2.49
N VAL A 276 -8.93 17.28 2.86
CA VAL A 276 -8.95 15.84 2.56
C VAL A 276 -9.59 15.07 3.71
N GLU A 277 -10.52 14.17 3.39
CA GLU A 277 -11.01 13.13 4.31
C GLU A 277 -10.17 11.86 4.13
N VAL A 278 -9.59 11.33 5.21
CA VAL A 278 -8.91 10.02 5.22
C VAL A 278 -9.70 9.07 6.11
N SER A 279 -10.26 8.04 5.50
CA SER A 279 -11.19 7.09 6.12
C SER A 279 -10.52 5.74 6.30
N PHE A 280 -10.46 5.25 7.54
CA PHE A 280 -9.77 4.03 7.96
C PHE A 280 -10.78 2.93 8.28
N SER A 281 -10.58 1.74 7.72
CA SER A 281 -11.49 0.59 7.84
C SER A 281 -10.76 -0.75 7.90
N GLY A 282 -11.39 -1.76 8.50
CA GLY A 282 -10.80 -3.07 8.71
C GLY A 282 -9.52 -3.02 9.56
N LYS A 283 -8.60 -3.97 9.35
CA LYS A 283 -7.31 -4.06 10.08
C LYS A 283 -6.26 -3.15 9.42
N THR A 284 -6.52 -1.85 9.50
CA THR A 284 -5.63 -0.83 8.95
C THR A 284 -4.66 -0.35 10.02
N ASP A 285 -3.36 -0.68 9.86
CA ASP A 285 -2.32 -0.42 10.85
C ASP A 285 -1.36 0.69 10.38
N VAL A 286 -1.24 1.76 11.16
CA VAL A 286 -0.48 2.98 10.81
C VAL A 286 0.32 3.50 12.01
N LYS A 287 1.63 3.65 11.87
CA LYS A 287 2.47 4.18 12.97
C LYS A 287 2.36 5.69 13.16
N GLU A 288 2.36 6.46 12.07
CA GLU A 288 2.29 7.91 12.16
C GLU A 288 1.51 8.51 10.97
N VAL A 289 0.53 9.36 11.29
CA VAL A 289 -0.11 10.29 10.36
C VAL A 289 0.51 11.67 10.56
N GLN A 290 1.42 12.05 9.66
CA GLN A 290 2.02 13.38 9.62
C GLN A 290 1.07 14.37 8.93
N VAL A 291 0.41 15.19 9.73
CA VAL A 291 -0.53 16.23 9.28
C VAL A 291 0.25 17.50 8.93
N GLY A 292 0.18 17.91 7.67
CA GLY A 292 0.77 19.15 7.15
C GLY A 292 -0.25 20.20 6.68
N ALA A 293 -1.55 19.86 6.73
CA ALA A 293 -2.67 20.71 6.35
C ALA A 293 -3.96 20.23 7.05
N VAL A 294 -5.02 21.03 7.00
CA VAL A 294 -6.32 20.72 7.61
C VAL A 294 -6.96 19.49 6.93
N CYS A 295 -7.34 18.49 7.72
CA CYS A 295 -7.93 17.23 7.24
C CYS A 295 -8.91 16.66 8.27
N GLU A 296 -9.75 15.73 7.84
CA GLU A 296 -10.60 14.93 8.72
C GLU A 296 -10.17 13.45 8.62
N LEU A 297 -9.88 12.84 9.77
CA LEU A 297 -9.52 11.42 9.90
C LEU A 297 -10.76 10.68 10.44
N THR A 298 -11.32 9.72 9.71
CA THR A 298 -12.58 9.03 10.05
C THR A 298 -12.42 7.52 10.17
N ALA A 299 -13.20 6.87 11.04
CA ALA A 299 -13.29 5.43 11.14
C ALA A 299 -14.60 4.87 10.52
N ASP A 300 -14.53 3.73 9.83
CA ASP A 300 -15.68 2.92 9.44
C ASP A 300 -15.31 1.42 9.58
N ASP A 301 -15.98 0.68 10.47
CA ASP A 301 -15.64 -0.72 10.82
C ASP A 301 -14.13 -0.97 11.07
N PHE A 302 -13.51 -0.08 11.86
CA PHE A 302 -12.07 -0.04 12.11
C PHE A 302 -11.64 -1.04 13.21
N GLU A 303 -10.73 -1.96 12.87
CA GLU A 303 -10.16 -2.98 13.77
C GLU A 303 -8.63 -2.85 13.98
N GLY A 304 -7.97 -1.88 13.34
CA GLY A 304 -6.50 -1.69 13.40
C GLY A 304 -6.02 -0.70 14.46
N SER A 305 -4.78 -0.20 14.33
CA SER A 305 -4.21 0.86 15.19
C SER A 305 -3.68 2.08 14.43
N ILE A 306 -3.73 3.25 15.09
CA ILE A 306 -3.03 4.46 14.69
C ILE A 306 -2.19 4.94 15.88
N ASP A 307 -0.88 4.66 15.88
CA ASP A 307 -0.04 4.91 17.05
C ASP A 307 0.17 6.43 17.29
N THR A 308 0.23 7.25 16.23
CA THR A 308 0.48 8.71 16.37
C THR A 308 -0.15 9.55 15.25
N VAL A 309 -0.78 10.68 15.61
CA VAL A 309 -1.12 11.77 14.70
C VAL A 309 -0.25 12.98 15.03
N ARG A 310 0.65 13.39 14.12
CA ARG A 310 1.63 14.47 14.35
C ARG A 310 1.34 15.68 13.45
N ILE A 311 0.89 16.77 14.05
CA ILE A 311 0.67 18.05 13.37
C ILE A 311 1.97 18.83 13.31
N THR A 312 2.60 18.85 12.13
CA THR A 312 3.98 19.35 11.91
C THR A 312 4.05 20.75 11.29
N LYS A 313 2.90 21.34 10.95
CA LYS A 313 2.80 22.68 10.32
C LYS A 313 1.66 23.46 10.96
N GLU A 314 1.75 24.79 10.90
CA GLU A 314 0.68 25.68 11.35
C GLU A 314 -0.56 25.54 10.43
N VAL A 315 -1.70 25.25 11.05
CA VAL A 315 -2.96 24.94 10.37
C VAL A 315 -4.17 25.71 10.92
N ALA A 316 -4.07 26.31 12.11
CA ALA A 316 -5.21 26.94 12.81
C ALA A 316 -5.99 27.99 11.99
N GLU A 317 -5.33 28.77 11.12
CA GLU A 317 -5.99 29.78 10.30
C GLU A 317 -6.83 29.20 9.13
N LYS A 318 -6.83 27.87 8.92
CA LYS A 318 -7.43 27.20 7.76
C LYS A 318 -8.61 26.28 8.12
N GLY A 319 -9.00 26.23 9.40
CA GLY A 319 -9.98 25.28 9.92
C GLY A 319 -9.35 24.25 10.86
N ASP A 320 -10.15 23.25 11.22
CA ASP A 320 -9.83 22.31 12.29
C ASP A 320 -9.27 20.99 11.72
N VAL A 321 -8.20 20.48 12.31
CA VAL A 321 -7.82 19.07 12.11
C VAL A 321 -8.77 18.21 12.93
N VAL A 322 -9.58 17.38 12.27
CA VAL A 322 -10.60 16.56 12.92
C VAL A 322 -10.10 15.13 13.06
N ILE A 323 -10.18 14.59 14.28
CA ILE A 323 -9.79 13.23 14.66
C ILE A 323 -11.06 12.50 15.11
N ASP A 324 -11.66 11.76 14.18
CA ASP A 324 -12.89 10.96 14.28
C ASP A 324 -12.56 9.46 14.12
N VAL A 325 -11.44 9.06 14.72
CA VAL A 325 -10.87 7.71 14.74
C VAL A 325 -10.06 7.55 16.04
N PRO A 326 -10.09 6.39 16.72
CA PRO A 326 -9.25 6.15 17.89
C PRO A 326 -7.76 6.18 17.54
N VAL A 327 -6.95 6.91 18.33
CA VAL A 327 -5.49 7.01 18.15
C VAL A 327 -4.79 7.01 19.52
N ASP A 328 -3.59 6.44 19.60
CA ASP A 328 -2.86 6.38 20.88
C ASP A 328 -2.31 7.76 21.27
N GLU A 329 -1.59 8.44 20.37
CA GLU A 329 -0.98 9.75 20.63
C GLU A 329 -1.32 10.82 19.58
N VAL A 330 -1.61 12.04 20.01
CA VAL A 330 -1.71 13.24 19.16
C VAL A 330 -0.63 14.24 19.58
N ILE A 331 0.26 14.62 18.66
CA ILE A 331 1.33 15.60 18.93
C ILE A 331 1.11 16.84 18.07
N VAL A 332 0.96 17.98 18.72
CA VAL A 332 0.80 19.30 18.08
C VAL A 332 2.11 20.06 18.20
N GLU A 333 2.94 20.02 17.15
CA GLU A 333 4.26 20.68 17.14
C GLU A 333 4.21 22.15 16.70
N LYS A 334 3.12 22.55 16.06
CA LYS A 334 2.86 23.90 15.54
C LYS A 334 1.39 24.25 15.72
N LYS A 335 1.11 25.56 15.80
CA LYS A 335 -0.22 26.10 16.11
C LYS A 335 -1.34 25.49 15.24
N ALA A 336 -2.31 24.85 15.89
CA ALA A 336 -3.41 24.15 15.23
C ALA A 336 -4.73 24.37 15.97
N SER A 337 -5.86 24.31 15.24
CA SER A 337 -7.15 23.98 15.85
C SER A 337 -7.37 22.48 15.65
N VAL A 338 -7.68 21.76 16.72
CA VAL A 338 -7.83 20.29 16.73
C VAL A 338 -9.16 19.92 17.36
N LYS A 339 -9.95 19.12 16.65
CA LYS A 339 -11.22 18.56 17.11
C LYS A 339 -11.08 17.07 17.33
N VAL A 340 -11.31 16.63 18.56
CA VAL A 340 -11.18 15.22 18.97
C VAL A 340 -12.57 14.67 19.25
N LYS A 341 -13.02 13.73 18.41
CA LYS A 341 -14.35 13.11 18.45
C LYS A 341 -14.35 11.65 18.93
N GLU A 342 -13.17 11.02 18.96
CA GLU A 342 -12.94 9.67 19.48
C GLU A 342 -11.90 9.69 20.61
N ASN A 343 -11.82 8.60 21.39
CA ASN A 343 -10.92 8.54 22.55
C ASN A 343 -9.44 8.56 22.14
N VAL A 344 -8.61 9.20 22.97
CA VAL A 344 -7.15 9.35 22.75
C VAL A 344 -6.39 9.13 24.06
N ASP A 345 -5.32 8.33 24.04
CA ASP A 345 -4.54 8.09 25.26
C ASP A 345 -3.73 9.33 25.66
N THR A 346 -2.98 9.94 24.73
CA THR A 346 -2.17 11.14 25.02
C THR A 346 -2.30 12.22 23.95
N ILE A 347 -2.50 13.48 24.37
CA ILE A 347 -2.38 14.68 23.53
C ILE A 347 -1.24 15.54 24.05
N GLN A 348 -0.17 15.70 23.29
CA GLN A 348 0.93 16.62 23.60
C GLN A 348 0.82 17.91 22.77
N ILE A 349 0.76 19.06 23.44
CA ILE A 349 0.93 20.37 22.82
C ILE A 349 2.37 20.85 23.08
N ALA A 350 3.17 21.02 22.04
CA ALA A 350 4.54 21.48 22.16
C ALA A 350 4.64 22.98 22.51
N GLU A 351 5.78 23.40 23.07
CA GLU A 351 6.11 24.82 23.34
C GLU A 351 5.92 25.71 22.09
N ASP A 352 6.36 25.20 20.94
CA ASP A 352 6.28 25.82 19.61
C ASP A 352 4.85 25.91 19.01
N ALA A 353 3.84 25.40 19.72
CA ALA A 353 2.43 25.39 19.33
C ALA A 353 1.56 26.37 20.14
N GLU A 354 2.15 27.47 20.64
CA GLU A 354 1.41 28.53 21.35
C GLU A 354 0.19 29.04 20.56
N GLY A 355 -0.96 29.07 21.24
CA GLY A 355 -2.23 29.53 20.69
C GLY A 355 -2.95 28.46 19.88
N SER A 356 -2.64 27.18 20.09
CA SER A 356 -3.48 26.08 19.63
C SER A 356 -4.80 26.02 20.38
N GLU A 357 -5.82 25.52 19.70
CA GLU A 357 -7.17 25.29 20.21
C GLU A 357 -7.43 23.76 20.18
N LEU A 358 -7.97 23.21 21.26
CA LEU A 358 -8.27 21.78 21.44
C LEU A 358 -9.73 21.62 21.87
N ASP A 359 -10.60 21.29 20.93
CA ASP A 359 -12.02 21.00 21.16
C ASP A 359 -12.20 19.49 21.36
N ILE A 360 -12.61 19.09 22.56
CA ILE A 360 -12.82 17.69 22.94
C ILE A 360 -14.32 17.45 22.98
N ALA A 361 -14.81 16.66 22.03
CA ALA A 361 -16.24 16.42 21.87
C ALA A 361 -16.87 15.74 23.09
N LYS A 362 -18.19 15.86 23.18
CA LYS A 362 -18.95 15.24 24.26
C LYS A 362 -18.76 13.71 24.29
N ASP A 363 -18.71 13.16 25.50
CA ASP A 363 -18.57 11.73 25.81
C ASP A 363 -17.20 11.13 25.41
N VAL A 364 -16.30 11.91 24.79
CA VAL A 364 -14.89 11.59 24.55
C VAL A 364 -14.06 11.69 25.82
N VAL A 365 -13.10 10.78 25.96
CA VAL A 365 -12.13 10.76 27.05
C VAL A 365 -10.71 10.84 26.49
N VAL A 366 -9.93 11.78 27.04
CA VAL A 366 -8.48 11.89 26.83
C VAL A 366 -7.76 11.53 28.13
N ASP A 367 -6.85 10.56 28.11
CA ASP A 367 -6.20 10.07 29.34
C ASP A 367 -5.15 11.05 29.88
N LEU A 368 -4.35 11.64 28.97
CA LEU A 368 -3.36 12.66 29.29
C LEU A 368 -3.38 13.79 28.27
N VAL A 369 -3.59 15.03 28.72
CA VAL A 369 -3.18 16.23 27.97
C VAL A 369 -1.89 16.76 28.58
N LYS A 370 -0.82 16.84 27.80
CA LYS A 370 0.48 17.40 28.19
C LYS A 370 0.71 18.71 27.44
N ALA A 371 0.50 19.83 28.11
CA ALA A 371 0.59 21.17 27.55
C ALA A 371 1.96 21.80 27.88
N ASP A 372 2.94 21.56 27.01
CA ASP A 372 4.25 22.24 27.03
C ASP A 372 4.22 23.61 26.33
N GLY A 373 3.16 23.90 25.59
CA GLY A 373 2.85 25.23 25.04
C GLY A 373 1.47 25.70 25.48
N LYS A 374 1.21 26.99 25.27
CA LYS A 374 -0.08 27.63 25.58
C LYS A 374 -1.19 27.08 24.67
N VAL A 375 -2.24 26.52 25.28
CA VAL A 375 -3.41 25.94 24.60
C VAL A 375 -4.70 26.42 25.25
N GLU A 376 -5.76 26.55 24.44
CA GLU A 376 -7.14 26.70 24.88
C GLU A 376 -7.90 25.39 24.68
N ILE A 377 -8.44 24.82 25.75
CA ILE A 377 -9.16 23.54 25.74
C ILE A 377 -10.68 23.79 25.87
N SER A 378 -11.47 23.30 24.92
CA SER A 378 -12.92 23.55 24.84
C SER A 378 -13.70 22.25 24.59
N GLY A 379 -15.03 22.36 24.47
CA GLY A 379 -15.95 21.23 24.31
C GLY A 379 -16.51 20.68 25.62
N ASP A 380 -17.16 19.52 25.53
CA ASP A 380 -17.90 18.85 26.61
C ASP A 380 -17.21 17.55 27.10
N GLY A 381 -15.99 17.28 26.60
CA GLY A 381 -15.25 16.04 26.86
C GLY A 381 -14.60 15.95 28.24
N THR A 382 -13.94 14.82 28.50
CA THR A 382 -13.23 14.55 29.76
C THR A 382 -11.73 14.37 29.57
N VAL A 383 -10.93 15.14 30.30
CA VAL A 383 -9.48 14.93 30.44
C VAL A 383 -9.20 14.26 31.79
N LYS A 384 -8.67 13.03 31.80
CA LYS A 384 -8.32 12.33 33.05
C LYS A 384 -7.15 13.01 33.77
N LYS A 385 -6.14 13.47 33.04
CA LYS A 385 -5.00 14.24 33.58
C LYS A 385 -4.57 15.36 32.63
N LEU A 386 -4.46 16.59 33.15
CA LEU A 386 -3.77 17.70 32.50
C LEU A 386 -2.40 17.92 33.18
N GLU A 387 -1.32 17.81 32.43
CA GLU A 387 0.02 18.30 32.80
C GLU A 387 0.23 19.69 32.18
N ALA A 388 0.20 20.72 33.02
CA ALA A 388 0.37 22.12 32.65
C ALA A 388 1.84 22.54 32.85
N ASN A 389 2.58 22.63 31.74
CA ASN A 389 4.01 22.94 31.71
C ASN A 389 4.33 24.33 31.10
N ALA A 390 3.31 25.08 30.65
CA ALA A 390 3.42 26.44 30.14
C ALA A 390 2.37 27.39 30.76
N ASP A 391 2.68 28.69 30.80
CA ASP A 391 1.76 29.72 31.29
C ASP A 391 0.60 29.97 30.31
N GLY A 392 -0.51 30.52 30.82
CA GLY A 392 -1.62 30.99 29.98
C GLY A 392 -2.50 29.90 29.36
N ILE A 393 -2.37 28.64 29.79
CA ILE A 393 -3.29 27.54 29.43
C ILE A 393 -4.70 27.89 29.93
N THR A 394 -5.70 27.80 29.06
CA THR A 394 -7.12 27.99 29.38
C THR A 394 -7.92 26.72 29.16
N TYR A 395 -9.03 26.57 29.89
CA TYR A 395 -10.05 25.58 29.56
C TYR A 395 -11.47 26.07 29.86
N HIS A 396 -12.42 25.69 29.01
CA HIS A 396 -13.83 26.02 29.19
C HIS A 396 -14.43 25.27 30.38
N ARG A 397 -15.43 25.86 31.04
CA ARG A 397 -16.09 25.25 32.22
C ARG A 397 -16.73 23.89 31.94
N ASP A 398 -17.19 23.65 30.72
CA ASP A 398 -17.90 22.41 30.37
C ASP A 398 -16.94 21.23 30.09
N VAL A 399 -15.63 21.51 29.90
CA VAL A 399 -14.57 20.48 29.85
C VAL A 399 -14.32 19.92 31.25
N THR A 400 -14.48 18.61 31.41
CA THR A 400 -14.24 17.93 32.69
C THR A 400 -12.77 17.54 32.85
N ILE A 401 -12.00 18.29 33.65
CA ILE A 401 -10.62 17.93 34.01
C ILE A 401 -10.57 17.26 35.38
N ASN A 402 -10.30 15.96 35.42
CA ASN A 402 -10.32 15.16 36.66
C ASN A 402 -9.10 15.40 37.56
N LYS A 403 -7.94 15.73 36.98
CA LYS A 403 -6.69 15.99 37.70
C LYS A 403 -5.84 16.98 36.92
N THR A 404 -5.29 17.97 37.61
CA THR A 404 -4.29 18.90 37.07
C THR A 404 -2.98 18.79 37.85
N GLU A 405 -1.87 18.64 37.16
CA GLU A 405 -0.52 18.81 37.69
C GLU A 405 0.11 20.03 37.01
N VAL A 406 0.68 20.95 37.80
CA VAL A 406 1.28 22.20 37.29
C VAL A 406 2.78 22.17 37.57
N ALA A 407 3.58 22.47 36.56
CA ALA A 407 5.03 22.49 36.68
C ALA A 407 5.54 23.58 37.64
N SER A 408 6.73 23.37 38.19
CA SER A 408 7.33 24.30 39.16
C SER A 408 7.67 25.64 38.51
N GLY A 409 6.92 26.69 38.86
CA GLY A 409 7.11 28.05 38.36
C GLY A 409 6.16 28.46 37.25
N VAL A 410 5.21 27.59 36.87
CA VAL A 410 4.16 27.83 35.88
C VAL A 410 2.87 28.28 36.57
N GLU A 411 2.11 29.17 35.94
CA GLU A 411 0.79 29.61 36.39
C GLU A 411 -0.25 28.47 36.24
N ALA A 412 -1.19 28.39 37.20
CA ALA A 412 -2.23 27.36 37.13
C ALA A 412 -3.21 27.65 35.95
N PRO A 413 -3.66 26.61 35.21
CA PRO A 413 -4.62 26.78 34.12
C PRO A 413 -5.88 27.55 34.54
N THR A 414 -6.34 28.45 33.67
CA THR A 414 -7.47 29.34 33.95
C THR A 414 -8.77 28.80 33.35
N VAL A 415 -9.83 28.74 34.17
CA VAL A 415 -11.17 28.40 33.70
C VAL A 415 -11.79 29.61 32.99
N VAL A 416 -12.24 29.40 31.76
CA VAL A 416 -12.98 30.39 30.97
C VAL A 416 -14.48 30.06 31.03
N ASP A 417 -15.29 31.09 31.28
CA ASP A 417 -16.75 30.98 31.19
C ASP A 417 -17.18 31.41 29.79
N ASP A 418 -17.84 30.52 29.05
CA ASP A 418 -18.47 30.85 27.78
C ASP A 418 -19.44 32.01 27.94
N TYR A 419 -19.19 33.09 27.20
CA TYR A 419 -19.99 34.31 27.31
C TYR A 419 -21.34 34.10 26.61
N VAL A 420 -22.30 33.51 27.34
CA VAL A 420 -23.64 33.17 26.87
C VAL A 420 -24.24 34.34 26.08
N SER A 421 -24.67 34.05 24.86
CA SER A 421 -25.11 35.04 23.88
C SER A 421 -26.26 35.91 24.41
N GLY A 422 -25.93 37.14 24.82
CA GLY A 422 -26.89 38.16 25.24
C GLY A 422 -27.67 38.72 24.05
N GLY A 423 -28.76 38.06 23.67
CA GLY A 423 -29.66 38.50 22.62
C GLY A 423 -30.36 39.83 22.94
N GLY A 424 -29.80 40.93 22.47
CA GLY A 424 -30.48 42.21 22.25
C GLY A 424 -30.52 43.19 23.42
N GLY A 425 -29.69 44.25 23.35
CA GLY A 425 -29.91 45.46 24.16
C GLY A 425 -28.64 46.23 24.53
N SER A 426 -28.42 47.34 23.84
CA SER A 426 -27.45 48.41 24.18
C SER A 426 -27.17 48.61 25.68
N SER A 427 -25.89 48.52 26.11
CA SER A 427 -25.17 49.71 26.60
C SER A 427 -23.70 49.46 27.01
N LEU A 428 -22.84 50.41 26.59
CA LEU A 428 -21.69 50.98 27.32
C LEU A 428 -20.64 50.08 27.98
N LEU A 429 -19.48 50.01 27.32
CA LEU A 429 -18.15 49.89 27.92
C LEU A 429 -17.99 50.68 29.24
N ARG A 430 -17.46 50.03 30.28
CA ARG A 430 -16.73 50.69 31.38
C ARG A 430 -15.54 49.85 31.83
N ASN A 431 -14.34 50.40 31.64
CA ASN A 431 -13.10 49.89 32.21
C ASN A 431 -13.12 49.97 33.75
N ILE A 432 -12.60 48.93 34.39
CA ILE A 432 -11.97 48.93 35.72
C ILE A 432 -10.85 47.88 35.59
N LEU A 433 -9.55 48.18 35.76
CA LEU A 433 -8.88 49.44 36.11
C LEU A 433 -7.56 49.55 35.30
#